data_AF-A0A1N6N0X1-F1
#
_entry.id   AF-A0A1N6N0X1-F1
#
_cell.length_a   1.000
_cell.length_b   1.000
_cell.length_c   1.000
_cell.angle_alpha   90.00
_cell.angle_beta   90.00
_cell.angle_gamma   90.00
#
_symmetry.space_group_name_H-M   'P 1'
#
loop_
_entity.id
_entity.type
_entity.pdbx_description
1 polymer ?
#
loop_
_entity_poly.entity_id
_entity_poly.type
_entity_poly.pdbx_seq_one_letter_code
_entity_poly.pdbx_strand_id
1 'polypeptide(L)' 'MEKTSDDNRNIKAPLNLAERLQTYLFTWSSSEKNQDTVHLIEMAIDTTNKIIENLNQLTQSNNEK' A
#
# COMPACT_ATOMS: atom_id res chain seq x y z
N MET A 1 -7.50 36.92 -2.58
CA MET A 1 -8.34 35.70 -2.72
C MET A 1 -7.38 34.53 -2.62
N GLU A 2 -7.25 33.96 -1.42
CA GLU A 2 -6.42 32.79 -1.15
C GLU A 2 -6.91 31.61 -1.99
N LYS A 3 -6.02 31.05 -2.80
CA LYS A 3 -6.16 29.66 -3.27
C LYS A 3 -5.53 28.81 -2.18
N THR A 4 -6.35 28.23 -1.30
CA THR A 4 -5.89 27.29 -0.29
C THR A 4 -5.25 26.10 -1.00
N SER A 5 -3.97 25.90 -0.71
CA SER A 5 -3.12 24.83 -1.19
C SER A 5 -3.50 23.50 -0.51
N ASP A 6 -4.72 23.02 -0.78
CA ASP A 6 -5.29 21.77 -0.26
C ASP A 6 -4.83 20.52 -1.03
N ASP A 7 -3.59 20.50 -1.56
CA ASP A 7 -3.08 19.38 -2.36
C ASP A 7 -1.85 18.71 -1.74
N ASN A 8 -1.64 18.87 -0.42
CA ASN A 8 -0.75 17.98 0.33
C ASN A 8 -1.54 16.71 0.69
N ARG A 9 -1.83 15.87 -0.32
CA ARG A 9 -2.51 14.58 -0.11
C ARG A 9 -1.75 13.83 0.97
N ASN A 10 -2.39 13.58 2.11
CA ASN A 10 -1.77 12.90 3.24
C ASN A 10 -1.51 11.43 2.89
N ILE A 11 -0.39 11.16 2.18
CA ILE A 11 0.02 9.82 1.71
C ILE A 11 0.45 8.91 2.88
N LYS A 12 0.76 9.49 4.04
CA LYS A 12 1.20 8.73 5.22
C LYS A 12 0.12 7.76 5.72
N ALA A 13 -1.15 8.19 5.74
CA ALA A 13 -2.26 7.33 6.17
C ALA A 13 -2.48 6.11 5.25
N PRO A 14 -2.62 6.26 3.91
CA PRO A 14 -2.76 5.12 3.01
C PRO A 14 -1.49 4.25 2.94
N LEU A 15 -0.29 4.83 3.06
CA LEU A 15 0.95 4.04 3.08
C LEU A 15 1.00 3.11 4.30
N ASN A 16 0.74 3.64 5.50
CA ASN A 16 0.68 2.84 6.72
C ASN A 16 -0.37 1.72 6.63
N LEU A 17 -1.54 2.04 6.06
CA LEU A 17 -2.58 1.02 5.85
C LEU A 17 -2.11 -0.10 4.92
N ALA A 18 -1.44 0.23 3.81
CA ALA A 18 -0.92 -0.74 2.87
C ALA A 18 0.16 -1.63 3.49
N GLU A 19 1.09 -1.08 4.28
CA GLU A 19 2.12 -1.83 5.01
C GLU A 19 1.51 -2.80 6.04
N ARG A 20 0.48 -2.36 6.76
CA ARG A 20 -0.27 -3.23 7.68
C ARG A 20 -1.00 -4.35 6.95
N LEU A 21 -1.64 -4.04 5.81
CA LEU A 21 -2.32 -5.02 4.99
C LEU A 21 -1.34 -6.08 4.47
N GLN A 22 -0.18 -5.66 3.97
CA GLN A 22 0.89 -6.55 3.53
C GLN A 22 1.30 -7.51 4.66
N THR A 23 1.49 -6.99 5.88
CA THR A 23 1.83 -7.81 7.06
C THR A 23 0.76 -8.87 7.36
N TYR A 24 -0.53 -8.49 7.30
CA TYR A 24 -1.63 -9.43 7.53
C TYR A 24 -1.73 -10.48 6.43
N LEU A 25 -1.53 -10.09 5.17
CA LEU A 25 -1.56 -11.03 4.04
C LEU A 25 -0.43 -12.05 4.12
N PHE A 26 0.79 -11.64 4.45
CA PHE A 26 1.89 -12.58 4.70
C PHE A 26 1.58 -13.54 5.85
N THR A 27 1.03 -13.02 6.95
CA THR A 27 0.62 -13.83 8.10
C THR A 27 -0.44 -14.87 7.70
N TRP A 28 -1.47 -14.44 6.97
CA TRP A 28 -2.53 -15.33 6.50
C TRP A 28 -2.00 -16.37 5.50
N SER A 29 -1.20 -15.95 4.51
CA SER A 29 -0.57 -16.85 3.54
C SER A 29 0.22 -17.97 4.22
N SER A 30 0.96 -17.65 5.28
CA SER A 30 1.76 -18.63 6.02
C SER A 30 0.93 -19.65 6.82
N SER A 31 -0.32 -19.31 7.13
CA SER A 31 -1.23 -20.13 7.94
C SER A 31 -2.27 -20.88 7.10
N GLU A 32 -2.47 -20.45 5.85
CA GLU A 32 -3.45 -21.01 4.93
C GLU A 32 -2.95 -22.35 4.34
N LYS A 33 -3.85 -23.33 4.29
CA LYS A 33 -3.54 -24.68 3.78
C LYS A 33 -4.16 -24.91 2.42
N ASN A 34 -5.26 -24.22 2.11
CA ASN A 34 -5.92 -24.32 0.82
C ASN A 34 -5.07 -23.61 -0.25
N GLN A 35 -4.60 -24.37 -1.24
CA GLN A 35 -3.70 -23.87 -2.28
C GLN A 35 -4.35 -22.80 -3.17
N ASP A 36 -5.64 -22.92 -3.47
CA ASP A 36 -6.35 -21.91 -4.26
C ASP A 36 -6.45 -20.59 -3.47
N THR A 37 -6.73 -20.68 -2.17
CA THR A 37 -6.74 -19.53 -1.27
C THR A 37 -5.33 -18.92 -1.14
N VAL A 38 -4.27 -19.73 -1.00
CA VAL A 38 -2.89 -19.24 -0.98
C VAL A 38 -2.59 -18.44 -2.25
N HIS A 39 -2.95 -18.96 -3.42
CA HIS A 39 -2.71 -18.26 -4.68
C HIS A 39 -3.44 -16.91 -4.76
N LEU A 40 -4.67 -16.83 -4.26
CA LEU A 40 -5.41 -15.56 -4.16
C LEU A 40 -4.72 -14.57 -3.20
N ILE A 41 -4.19 -15.06 -2.07
CA ILE A 41 -3.45 -14.24 -1.10
C ILE A 41 -2.14 -13.71 -1.71
N GLU A 42 -1.41 -14.53 -2.46
CA GLU A 42 -0.19 -14.12 -3.18
C GLU A 42 -0.47 -12.97 -4.16
N MET A 43 -1.54 -13.08 -4.96
CA MET A 43 -1.96 -11.98 -5.85
C MET A 43 -2.30 -10.69 -5.08
N ALA A 44 -2.92 -10.82 -3.90
CA ALA A 44 -3.21 -9.68 -3.04
C ALA A 44 -1.93 -9.06 -2.46
N ILE A 45 -0.92 -9.87 -2.11
CA ILE A 45 0.40 -9.42 -1.67
C ILE A 45 1.06 -8.61 -2.78
N ASP A 46 1.13 -9.16 -3.99
CA ASP A 46 1.74 -8.49 -5.15
C ASP A 46 1.05 -7.16 -5.47
N THR A 47 -0.27 -7.13 -5.39
CA THR A 47 -1.06 -5.90 -5.58
C THR A 47 -0.75 -4.88 -4.50
N THR A 48 -0.67 -5.32 -3.23
CA THR A 48 -0.36 -4.45 -2.10
C THR A 48 1.06 -3.87 -2.21
N ASN A 49 2.04 -4.67 -2.66
CA ASN A 49 3.41 -4.22 -2.92
C ASN A 49 3.45 -3.10 -3.97
N LYS A 50 2.74 -3.27 -5.10
CA LYS A 50 2.64 -2.22 -6.13
C LYS A 50 2.00 -0.94 -5.61
N ILE A 51 1.01 -1.04 -4.72
CA ILE A 51 0.40 0.14 -4.07
C ILE A 51 1.44 0.85 -3.20
N ILE A 52 2.19 0.12 -2.37
CA ILE A 52 3.25 0.69 -1.53
C ILE A 52 4.31 1.40 -2.39
N GLU A 53 4.77 0.77 -3.47
CA GLU A 53 5.71 1.37 -4.42
C GLU A 53 5.19 2.69 -5.02
N ASN A 54 3.95 2.70 -5.50
CA ASN A 54 3.32 3.90 -6.05
C ASN A 54 3.18 5.03 -5.02
N LEU A 55 2.77 4.70 -3.78
CA LEU A 55 2.65 5.68 -2.70
C LEU A 55 4.02 6.25 -2.29
N ASN A 56 5.07 5.42 -2.30
CA ASN A 56 6.44 5.87 -2.05
C ASN A 56 6.94 6.80 -3.16
N GLN A 57 6.69 6.48 -4.43
CA GLN A 57 7.05 7.34 -5.57
C GLN A 57 6.35 8.70 -5.51
N LEU A 58 5.05 8.72 -5.13
CA LEU A 58 4.30 9.96 -4.93
C LEU A 58 4.87 10.80 -3.77
N THR A 59 5.32 10.15 -2.71
CA THR A 59 5.98 10.83 -1.58
C THR A 59 7.31 11.46 -2.01
N GLN A 60 8.11 10.77 -2.80
CA GLN A 60 9.38 11.29 -3.33
C GLN A 60 9.16 12.46 -4.30
N SER A 61 8.20 12.33 -5.22
CA SER A 61 7.86 13.37 -6.20
C SER A 61 7.34 14.66 -5.56
N ASN A 62 6.73 14.58 -4.37
CA ASN A 62 6.24 15.73 -3.62
C ASN A 62 7.35 16.43 -2.81
N ASN A 63 8.46 15.75 -2.52
CA ASN A 63 9.60 16.33 -1.79
C ASN A 63 10.64 17.01 -2.72
N GLU A 64 10.54 16.81 -4.04
CA GLU A 64 11.44 17.37 -5.06
C GLU A 64 10.89 18.64 -5.75
N LYS A 65 9.74 19.18 -5.31
CA LYS A 65 9.14 20.42 -5.82
C LYS A 65 9.15 21.53 -4.76
#